data_AF-A0A3M1MXR2-F1
#
_entry.id   AF-A0A3M1MXR2-F1
#
_cell.length_a   1.000
_cell.length_b   1.000
_cell.length_c   1.000
_cell.angle_alpha   90.00
_cell.angle_beta   90.00
_cell.angle_gamma   90.00
#
_symmetry.space_group_name_H-M   'P 1'
#
loop_
_entity.id
_entity.type
_entity.pdbx_description
1 polymer ?
#
loop_
_entity_poly.entity_id
_entity_poly.type
_entity_poly.pdbx_seq_one_letter_code
_entity_poly.pdbx_strand_id
1 'polypeptide(L)' 'MRKFWIGVGCCVGLWAQEERITSPLRAEQPRVSGRVIDARTGEGLPGVQVSLGQSGTFSDQQGFFPATFLWAGHP' A
#
# COMPACT_ATOMS: atom_id res chain seq x y z
N MET A 1 -25.65 -42.30 -40.84
CA MET A 1 -24.35 -42.95 -40.60
C MET A 1 -23.45 -42.77 -41.81
N ARG A 2 -22.44 -41.90 -41.71
CA ARG A 2 -21.13 -42.00 -42.37
C ARG A 2 -20.33 -40.77 -41.93
N LYS A 3 -19.27 -41.05 -41.19
CA LYS A 3 -18.40 -40.13 -40.47
C LYS A 3 -17.22 -39.85 -41.38
N PHE A 4 -17.18 -38.66 -41.97
CA PHE A 4 -16.01 -38.13 -42.68
C PHE A 4 -15.38 -37.09 -41.76
N TRP A 5 -14.22 -37.44 -41.20
CA TRP A 5 -13.40 -36.51 -40.44
C TRP A 5 -12.64 -35.64 -41.43
N ILE A 6 -12.86 -34.32 -41.36
CA ILE A 6 -12.08 -33.28 -42.03
C ILE A 6 -11.54 -32.37 -40.93
N GLY A 7 -10.26 -32.01 -41.05
CA GLY A 7 -9.64 -30.94 -40.28
C GLY A 7 -8.22 -31.33 -39.89
N VAL A 8 -7.24 -31.29 -40.80
CA VAL A 8 -6.41 -30.08 -41.05
C VAL A 8 -5.70 -29.71 -39.74
N GLY A 9 -4.46 -30.12 -39.50
CA GLY A 9 -3.31 -29.70 -40.30
C GLY A 9 -2.87 -28.31 -39.83
N CYS A 10 -1.64 -28.21 -39.32
CA CYS A 10 -0.96 -26.96 -38.98
C CYS A 10 -1.52 -26.12 -37.83
N CYS A 11 -0.82 -26.16 -36.70
CA CYS A 11 -0.23 -24.95 -36.13
C CYS A 11 -1.16 -23.75 -35.90
N VAL A 12 -2.22 -23.82 -35.09
CA VAL A 12 -2.80 -22.60 -34.53
C VAL A 12 -3.29 -22.84 -33.11
N GLY A 13 -2.62 -22.18 -32.16
CA GLY A 13 -3.22 -21.80 -30.89
C GLY A 13 -3.26 -22.90 -29.84
N LEU A 14 -2.09 -23.39 -29.43
CA LEU A 14 -1.90 -23.64 -28.00
C LEU A 14 -2.04 -22.25 -27.36
N TRP A 15 -3.27 -21.87 -27.01
CA TRP A 15 -3.53 -20.67 -26.22
C TRP A 15 -2.97 -20.95 -24.82
N ALA A 16 -1.66 -20.83 -24.69
CA ALA A 16 -1.03 -20.58 -23.40
C ALA A 16 -1.59 -19.22 -22.97
N GLN A 17 -2.67 -19.27 -22.18
CA GLN A 17 -3.16 -18.11 -21.48
C GLN A 17 -2.05 -17.69 -20.54
N GLU A 18 -1.26 -16.69 -20.96
CA GLU A 18 -0.25 -16.06 -20.12
C GLU A 18 -1.01 -15.35 -19.00
N GLU A 19 -1.21 -16.07 -17.90
CA GLU A 19 -1.75 -15.49 -16.68
C GLU A 19 -0.66 -14.58 -16.13
N ARG A 20 -0.61 -13.34 -16.64
CA ARG A 20 0.09 -12.27 -15.95
C ARG A 20 -0.60 -12.12 -14.61
N ILE A 21 -0.01 -12.73 -13.59
CA ILE A 21 -0.27 -12.39 -12.21
C ILE A 21 0.24 -10.95 -12.04
N THR A 22 -0.58 -9.98 -12.40
CA THR A 22 -0.41 -8.61 -11.94
C THR A 22 -0.87 -8.62 -10.50
N SER A 23 0.05 -8.92 -9.58
CA SER A 23 -0.16 -8.57 -8.19
C SER A 23 -0.36 -7.05 -8.17
N PRO A 24 -1.55 -6.52 -7.80
CA PRO A 24 -1.65 -5.10 -7.61
C PRO A 24 -0.66 -4.75 -6.51
N LEU A 25 0.35 -3.94 -6.84
CA LEU A 25 1.11 -3.22 -5.83
C LEU A 25 0.08 -2.37 -5.09
N ARG A 26 -0.44 -2.90 -3.98
CA ARG A 26 -1.29 -2.14 -3.09
C ARG A 26 -0.42 -0.99 -2.64
N ALA A 27 -0.74 0.22 -3.08
CA ALA A 27 -0.06 1.41 -2.62
C ALA A 27 -0.31 1.52 -1.11
N GLU A 28 0.65 1.06 -0.32
CA GLU A 28 0.71 1.34 1.11
C GLU A 28 0.78 2.86 1.24
N GLN A 29 -0.15 3.44 1.98
CA GLN A 29 -0.10 4.88 2.24
C GLN A 29 1.19 5.19 3.00
N PRO A 30 1.94 6.24 2.62
CA PRO A 30 3.14 6.62 3.33
C PRO A 30 2.82 6.90 4.82
N ARG A 31 3.60 6.30 5.71
CA ARG A 31 3.46 6.44 7.16
C ARG A 31 4.74 7.00 7.76
N VAL A 32 4.58 7.90 8.73
CA VAL A 32 5.63 8.38 9.60
C VAL A 32 5.29 7.94 11.02
N SER A 33 6.27 7.41 11.73
CA SER A 33 6.14 7.09 13.14
C SER A 33 7.35 7.60 13.90
N GLY A 34 7.15 7.88 15.18
CA GLY A 34 8.22 8.38 16.02
C GLY A 34 7.81 8.51 17.48
N ARG A 35 8.68 9.17 18.26
CA ARG A 35 8.48 9.43 19.67
C ARG A 35 8.87 10.87 19.98
N VAL A 36 7.98 11.60 20.63
CA VAL A 36 8.23 12.95 21.16
C VAL A 36 8.74 12.81 22.59
N ILE A 37 9.90 13.41 22.87
CA ILE A 37 10.54 13.33 24.19
C ILE A 37 10.91 14.71 24.71
N ASP A 38 10.95 14.85 26.04
CA ASP A 38 11.66 15.94 26.69
C ASP A 38 13.17 15.72 26.52
N ALA A 39 13.87 16.70 25.94
CA ALA A 39 15.28 16.55 25.60
C ALA A 39 16.21 16.46 26.84
N ARG A 40 15.76 16.96 28.00
CA ARG A 40 16.54 16.97 29.25
C ARG A 40 16.34 15.69 30.04
N THR A 41 15.11 15.17 30.09
CA THR A 41 14.78 13.97 30.90
C THR A 41 14.74 12.68 30.08
N GLY A 42 14.55 12.77 28.76
CA GLY A 42 14.33 11.61 27.88
C GLY A 42 12.94 10.98 28.03
N GLU A 43 12.06 11.56 28.85
CA GLU A 43 10.71 11.08 29.06
C GLU A 43 9.81 11.39 27.85
N GLY A 44 8.83 10.53 27.61
CA GLY A 44 7.85 10.73 26.55
C GLY A 44 6.92 11.90 26.88
N LEU A 45 6.64 12.74 25.88
CA LEU A 45 5.70 13.85 26.04
C LEU A 45 4.32 13.44 25.50
N PRO A 46 3.30 13.28 26.37
CA PRO A 46 1.95 12.94 25.95
C PRO A 46 1.17 14.15 25.40
N GLY A 47 0.25 13.88 24.48
CA GLY A 47 -0.68 14.88 23.96
C GLY A 47 -0.03 15.96 23.08
N VAL A 48 1.19 15.73 22.60
CA VAL A 48 1.83 16.63 21.63
C VAL A 48 1.22 16.38 20.26
N GLN A 49 0.75 17.45 19.62
CA GLN A 49 0.24 17.39 18.27
C GLN A 49 1.40 17.29 17.28
N VAL A 50 1.38 16.26 16.43
CA VAL A 50 2.27 16.10 15.29
C VAL A 50 1.48 16.26 14.01
N SER A 51 1.86 17.25 13.20
CA SER A 51 1.17 17.59 11.95
C SER A 51 2.02 17.25 10.73
N LEU A 52 1.39 16.64 9.73
CA LEU A 52 1.96 16.31 8.42
C LEU A 52 1.00 16.82 7.33
N GLY A 53 1.29 18.01 6.80
CA GLY A 53 0.39 18.66 5.83
C GLY A 53 -0.99 18.89 6.44
N GLN A 54 -2.03 18.32 5.81
CA GLN A 54 -3.42 18.40 6.26
C GLN A 54 -3.82 17.32 7.29
N SER A 55 -2.92 16.39 7.59
CA SER A 55 -3.15 15.31 8.57
C SER A 55 -2.42 15.62 9.88
N GLY A 56 -2.93 15.08 10.98
CA GLY A 56 -2.28 15.22 12.28
C GLY A 56 -2.68 14.11 13.25
N THR A 57 -1.84 13.89 14.25
CA THR A 57 -2.05 12.92 15.32
C THR A 57 -1.53 13.48 16.64
N PHE A 58 -1.82 12.80 17.74
CA PHE A 58 -1.29 13.14 19.06
C PHE A 58 -0.40 12.02 19.57
N SER A 59 0.64 12.38 20.32
CA SER A 59 1.47 11.40 21.01
C SER A 59 0.73 10.74 22.20
N ASP A 60 1.00 9.46 22.41
CA ASP A 60 0.47 8.69 23.54
C ASP A 60 1.19 8.98 24.87
N GLN A 61 0.84 8.23 25.93
CA GLN A 61 1.41 8.40 27.28
C GLN A 61 2.93 8.20 27.34
N GLN A 62 3.51 7.52 26.36
CA GLN A 62 4.94 7.26 26.24
C GLN A 62 5.60 8.15 25.18
N GLY A 63 4.85 9.06 24.56
CA GLY A 63 5.30 9.98 23.54
C GLY A 63 5.26 9.43 22.12
N PHE A 64 4.79 8.21 21.88
CA PHE A 64 4.77 7.63 20.54
C PHE A 64 3.62 8.16 19.71
N PHE A 65 3.85 8.30 18.40
CA PHE A 65 2.81 8.70 17.45
C PHE A 65 2.93 7.94 16.12
N PRO A 66 1.79 7.50 15.55
CA PRO A 66 1.68 7.14 14.15
C PRO A 66 0.96 8.24 13.37
N ALA A 67 1.58 8.73 12.30
CA ALA A 67 1.00 9.73 11.41
C ALA A 67 0.98 9.19 9.97
N THR A 68 -0.23 9.01 9.42
CA THR A 68 -0.40 8.65 8.02
C THR A 68 -0.38 9.92 7.18
N PHE A 69 0.48 9.94 6.17
CA PHE A 69 0.53 11.06 5.24
C PHE A 69 -0.63 10.93 4.26
N LEU A 70 -1.64 11.78 4.44
CA LEU A 70 -2.75 11.91 3.52
C LEU A 70 -2.37 12.95 2.47
N TRP A 71 -1.85 12.50 1.33
CA TRP A 71 -1.77 13.37 0.15
C TRP A 71 -3.20 13.55 -0.36
N ALA A 72 -3.84 14.66 -0.02
CA ALA A 72 -5.04 15.09 -0.74
C ALA A 72 -4.58 15.46 -2.15
N GLY A 73 -4.80 14.57 -3.11
CA GLY A 73 -4.54 14.86 -4.51
C GLY A 73 -5.29 16.13 -4.89
N HIS A 74 -4.57 17.21 -5.17
CA HIS A 74 -5.12 18.37 -5.85
C HIS A 74 -5.18 18.06 -7.37
N PRO A 75 -6.11 18.70 -8.11
CA PRO A 75 -6.82 18.18 -9.29
C PRO A 75 -5.96 17.83 -10.50
#